data_AF-A0A8C3XFU3-F1
#
_entry.id   AF-A0A8C3XFU3-F1
#
_cell.length_a   1.000
_cell.length_b   1.000
_cell.length_c   1.000
_cell.angle_alpha   90.00
_cell.angle_beta   90.00
_cell.angle_gamma   90.00
#
_symmetry.space_group_name_H-M   'P 1'
#
loop_
_entity.id
_entity.type
_entity.pdbx_description
1 polymer ?
#
loop_
_entity_poly.entity_id
_entity_poly.type
_entity_poly.pdbx_seq_one_letter_code
_entity_poly.pdbx_strand_id
1 'polypeptide(L)'
;MDPHACFSQSPLFSASRTLEPPIPRSPHLVTPLSSALETPGPPFLGLGIPWNPHPTSPILHSLRYLNVAVSEPSPGIPQFMSIGFVDGIPFVRYNSERGRVEPLTQWMKDGAEQEYWDRETQSAEKWQQVAAGNLETLRDRYNQSRGLHTLQWLYGCDLLSDGSVRGSNRIGYEGRDFISFKLASGRFVAANGAAEITRRRWEHDGTMTEVWRNYLKHKCPEWLQKYVGYGQKELERKEPPAVHVSGKEEHGTLILSCHAYGFYPKTIAVNWMKGDEIWDQETEWGGVVPNSDGTFHTWARIEALPEEREQYRCRVEHPGMPEPGIFLILLLPPTPQLLPTDPFPVFRLFKAKNRDHSKCFSSGVKLSCFVQ
;
A
#
# COMPACT_ATOMS: atom_id res chain seq x y z
N MET A 1 -8.18 18.13 -20.30
CA MET A 1 -9.10 17.95 -19.14
C MET A 1 -8.28 17.43 -17.97
N ASP A 2 -8.44 17.94 -16.75
CA ASP A 2 -7.60 17.63 -15.56
C ASP A 2 -7.98 16.28 -14.88
N PRO A 3 -7.01 15.45 -14.40
CA PRO A 3 -7.23 14.16 -13.75
C PRO A 3 -7.83 14.26 -12.34
N HIS A 4 -7.87 15.45 -11.76
CA HIS A 4 -8.49 15.77 -10.48
C HIS A 4 -9.80 16.56 -10.65
N ALA A 5 -10.27 16.81 -11.88
CA ALA A 5 -11.34 17.75 -12.23
C ALA A 5 -12.77 17.38 -11.76
N CYS A 6 -12.94 16.48 -10.79
CA CYS A 6 -14.26 16.06 -10.33
C CYS A 6 -14.97 17.13 -9.48
N PHE A 7 -14.25 17.96 -8.72
CA PHE A 7 -14.87 18.87 -7.74
C PHE A 7 -14.22 20.25 -7.79
N SER A 8 -14.93 21.22 -8.36
CA SER A 8 -14.38 22.57 -8.52
C SER A 8 -15.25 23.69 -7.95
N GLN A 9 -16.40 23.42 -7.32
CA GLN A 9 -17.36 24.50 -7.04
C GLN A 9 -18.08 24.49 -5.67
N SER A 10 -18.04 23.42 -4.84
CA SER A 10 -18.73 23.42 -3.53
C SER A 10 -18.25 22.33 -2.56
N PRO A 11 -18.42 22.50 -1.23
CA PRO A 11 -18.22 21.42 -0.26
C PRO A 11 -19.14 20.24 -0.58
N LEU A 12 -18.53 19.08 -0.75
CA LEU A 12 -19.17 17.80 -1.05
C LEU A 12 -20.21 17.40 0.00
N PHE A 13 -19.97 17.82 1.25
CA PHE A 13 -20.79 17.47 2.39
C PHE A 13 -21.70 18.59 2.90
N SER A 14 -21.82 19.73 2.21
CA SER A 14 -22.63 20.89 2.67
C SER A 14 -24.02 20.52 3.23
N ALA A 15 -24.57 21.33 4.13
CA ALA A 15 -25.94 21.14 4.63
C ALA A 15 -26.98 21.77 3.67
N SER A 16 -28.12 21.11 3.46
CA SER A 16 -29.33 21.76 2.93
C SER A 16 -29.90 22.69 4.01
N ARG A 17 -30.50 23.83 3.63
CA ARG A 17 -31.13 24.82 4.53
C ARG A 17 -32.37 24.31 5.30
N THR A 18 -32.61 23.01 5.32
CA THR A 18 -33.68 22.35 6.07
C THR A 18 -33.08 21.77 7.34
N LEU A 19 -33.52 22.27 8.50
CA LEU A 19 -33.18 21.76 9.83
C LEU A 19 -33.47 20.25 9.89
N GLU A 20 -32.42 19.43 9.83
CA GLU A 20 -32.51 17.99 10.07
C GLU A 20 -32.26 17.69 11.56
N PRO A 21 -32.98 16.73 12.15
CA PRO A 21 -32.87 16.42 13.58
C PRO A 21 -31.50 15.78 13.90
N PRO A 22 -30.99 15.95 15.14
CA PRO A 22 -29.70 15.40 15.54
C PRO A 22 -29.72 13.86 15.48
N ILE A 23 -28.61 13.30 14.99
CA ILE A 23 -28.39 11.85 14.90
C ILE A 23 -28.41 11.26 16.33
N PRO A 24 -29.19 10.19 16.62
CA PRO A 24 -29.14 9.52 17.91
C PRO A 24 -27.75 8.91 18.14
N ARG A 25 -27.20 9.09 19.35
CA ARG A 25 -25.95 8.42 19.77
C ARG A 25 -26.20 6.91 19.81
N SER A 26 -25.85 6.21 18.74
CA SER A 26 -25.78 4.74 18.72
C SER A 26 -24.39 4.29 19.16
N PRO A 27 -24.27 3.25 20.01
CA PRO A 27 -22.98 2.73 20.43
C PRO A 27 -22.20 2.18 19.23
N HIS A 28 -20.91 2.50 19.23
CA HIS A 28 -19.93 2.25 18.18
C HIS A 28 -19.97 0.81 17.63
N LEU A 29 -20.37 0.63 16.37
CA LEU A 29 -19.84 -0.46 15.55
C LEU A 29 -18.54 0.03 14.92
N VAL A 30 -17.44 -0.43 15.51
CA VAL A 30 -16.07 -0.09 15.14
C VAL A 30 -15.67 -0.98 13.97
N THR A 31 -15.66 -0.45 12.76
CA THR A 31 -14.80 -0.99 11.69
C THR A 31 -13.66 0.00 11.45
N PRO A 32 -12.39 -0.41 11.62
CA PRO A 32 -11.25 0.36 11.11
C PRO A 32 -11.32 0.42 9.58
N LEU A 33 -10.57 1.33 8.95
CA LEU A 33 -10.32 1.30 7.51
C LEU A 33 -9.83 -0.09 7.12
N SER A 34 -10.71 -0.92 6.58
CA SER A 34 -10.31 -2.22 6.08
C SER A 34 -9.46 -1.95 4.84
N SER A 35 -8.16 -2.25 4.96
CA SER A 35 -7.39 -2.77 3.85
C SER A 35 -8.12 -4.03 3.41
N ALA A 36 -9.07 -3.88 2.50
CA ALA A 36 -9.58 -5.00 1.75
C ALA A 36 -8.43 -5.48 0.85
N LEU A 37 -7.49 -6.22 1.46
CA LEU A 37 -7.11 -7.50 0.91
C LEU A 37 -8.41 -8.23 0.58
N GLU A 38 -8.44 -8.75 -0.63
CA GLU A 38 -9.49 -9.64 -1.10
C GLU A 38 -9.81 -10.66 0.00
N THR A 39 -11.07 -10.69 0.43
CA THR A 39 -11.54 -11.74 1.33
C THR A 39 -11.36 -13.09 0.64
N PRO A 40 -10.75 -14.10 1.28
CA PRO A 40 -10.85 -15.46 0.81
C PRO A 40 -12.33 -15.82 0.76
N GLY A 41 -12.77 -16.43 -0.35
CA GLY A 41 -14.13 -16.93 -0.49
C GLY A 41 -14.51 -17.91 0.63
N PRO A 42 -15.81 -18.19 0.82
CA PRO A 42 -16.27 -19.04 1.91
C PRO A 42 -15.72 -20.47 1.78
N PRO A 43 -15.55 -21.22 2.88
CA PRO A 43 -15.22 -22.63 2.84
C PRO A 43 -16.42 -23.40 2.27
N PHE A 44 -16.31 -23.83 1.01
CA PHE A 44 -17.32 -24.71 0.40
C PHE A 44 -17.17 -26.12 0.96
N LEU A 45 -18.17 -26.55 1.72
CA LEU A 45 -18.39 -27.96 2.02
C LEU A 45 -18.66 -28.72 0.73
N GLY A 46 -18.07 -29.92 0.66
CA GLY A 46 -17.77 -30.62 -0.57
C GLY A 46 -18.97 -30.96 -1.44
N LEU A 47 -18.77 -30.80 -2.75
CA LEU A 47 -19.23 -31.67 -3.84
C LEU A 47 -18.29 -31.38 -5.02
N GLY A 48 -17.60 -32.41 -5.52
CA GLY A 48 -16.51 -32.32 -6.50
C GLY A 48 -16.93 -31.84 -7.88
N ILE A 49 -17.10 -30.53 -8.04
CA ILE A 49 -17.16 -29.85 -9.34
C ILE A 49 -15.79 -29.20 -9.55
N PRO A 50 -15.10 -29.44 -10.68
CA PRO A 50 -13.86 -28.74 -10.99
C PRO A 50 -14.14 -27.24 -11.01
N TRP A 51 -13.53 -26.51 -10.06
CA TRP A 51 -13.57 -25.06 -10.05
C TRP A 51 -12.79 -24.59 -11.28
N ASN A 52 -13.50 -24.22 -12.33
CA ASN A 52 -12.92 -23.44 -13.40
C ASN A 52 -13.14 -21.98 -12.98
N PRO A 53 -12.17 -21.29 -12.34
CA PRO A 53 -12.34 -19.87 -12.12
C PRO A 53 -12.49 -19.26 -13.51
N HIS A 54 -13.63 -18.61 -13.78
CA HIS A 54 -13.70 -17.73 -14.94
C HIS A 54 -12.43 -16.87 -14.90
N PRO A 55 -11.61 -16.83 -15.96
CA PRO A 55 -10.39 -16.05 -15.92
C PRO A 55 -10.82 -14.59 -15.73
N THR A 56 -10.66 -14.09 -14.50
CA THR A 56 -10.78 -12.67 -14.23
C THR A 56 -9.65 -12.02 -15.00
N SER A 57 -10.01 -11.24 -16.03
CA SER A 57 -9.04 -10.55 -16.88
C SER A 57 -7.96 -9.87 -16.03
N PRO A 58 -6.68 -10.20 -16.23
CA PRO A 58 -5.59 -9.59 -15.47
C PRO A 58 -5.64 -8.06 -15.52
N ILE A 59 -5.28 -7.41 -14.42
CA ILE A 59 -5.07 -5.96 -14.41
C ILE A 59 -3.77 -5.69 -15.17
N LEU A 60 -3.86 -4.91 -16.25
CA LEU A 60 -2.70 -4.45 -17.00
C LEU A 60 -2.04 -3.29 -16.25
N HIS A 61 -2.83 -2.25 -15.98
CA HIS A 61 -2.37 -1.08 -15.27
C HIS A 61 -3.45 -0.54 -14.32
N SER A 62 -3.03 0.18 -13.29
CA SER A 62 -3.90 0.80 -12.29
C SER A 62 -3.46 2.22 -11.98
N LEU A 63 -4.43 3.13 -11.85
CA LEU A 63 -4.22 4.51 -11.40
C LEU A 63 -4.99 4.71 -10.10
N ARG A 64 -4.32 5.21 -9.06
CA ARG A 64 -4.94 5.55 -7.77
C ARG A 64 -4.45 6.90 -7.30
N TYR A 65 -5.33 7.66 -6.67
CA TYR A 65 -4.98 8.87 -5.92
C TYR A 65 -5.42 8.73 -4.48
N LEU A 66 -4.52 9.08 -3.57
CA LEU A 66 -4.79 9.22 -2.14
C LEU A 66 -4.71 10.70 -1.78
N ASN A 67 -5.85 11.29 -1.43
CA ASN A 67 -5.91 12.63 -0.84
C ASN A 67 -6.11 12.50 0.66
N VAL A 68 -5.34 13.25 1.44
CA VAL A 68 -5.48 13.31 2.90
C VAL A 68 -5.54 14.77 3.32
N ALA A 69 -6.54 15.10 4.14
CA ALA A 69 -6.73 16.41 4.71
C ALA A 69 -6.80 16.31 6.24
N VAL A 70 -6.22 17.29 6.92
CA VAL A 70 -6.26 17.41 8.37
C VAL A 70 -6.72 18.82 8.79
N SER A 71 -7.55 18.93 9.83
CA SER A 71 -8.08 20.23 10.30
C SER A 71 -7.00 21.07 10.99
N GLU A 72 -6.33 20.47 11.97
CA GLU A 72 -5.31 21.10 12.82
C GLU A 72 -3.98 20.33 12.70
N PRO A 73 -3.16 20.61 11.66
CA PRO A 73 -1.91 19.90 11.44
C PRO A 73 -0.91 20.14 12.59
N SER A 74 -0.25 19.07 13.04
CA SER A 74 0.95 19.18 13.89
C SER A 74 2.15 19.70 13.08
N PRO A 75 3.19 20.27 13.72
CA PRO A 75 4.38 20.73 13.02
C PRO A 75 4.98 19.64 12.10
N GLY A 76 5.22 19.98 10.83
CA GLY A 76 5.76 19.07 9.82
C GLY A 76 4.74 18.14 9.15
N ILE A 77 3.44 18.27 9.47
CA ILE A 77 2.35 17.60 8.77
C ILE A 77 1.62 18.63 7.91
N PRO A 78 1.54 18.46 6.58
CA PRO A 78 0.78 19.37 5.74
C PRO A 78 -0.72 19.26 6.03
N GLN A 79 -1.45 20.38 5.95
CA GLN A 79 -2.90 20.40 6.06
C GLN A 79 -3.59 19.55 4.99
N PHE A 80 -3.01 19.50 3.79
CA PHE A 80 -3.50 18.69 2.69
C PHE A 80 -2.33 18.06 1.93
N MET A 81 -2.50 16.80 1.54
CA MET A 81 -1.59 16.07 0.66
C MET A 81 -2.37 15.25 -0.35
N SER A 82 -1.80 15.13 -1.56
CA SER A 82 -2.29 14.22 -2.61
C SER A 82 -1.11 13.43 -3.15
N ILE A 83 -1.28 12.11 -3.29
CA ILE A 83 -0.28 11.22 -3.90
C ILE A 83 -0.96 10.41 -4.99
N GLY A 84 -0.39 10.43 -6.19
CA GLY A 84 -0.80 9.60 -7.31
C GLY A 84 0.08 8.35 -7.41
N PHE A 85 -0.54 7.21 -7.69
CA PHE A 85 0.11 5.91 -7.89
C PHE A 85 -0.26 5.34 -9.26
N VAL A 86 0.75 4.90 -10.01
CA VAL A 86 0.58 4.03 -11.18
C VAL A 86 1.15 2.66 -10.81
N ASP A 87 0.35 1.61 -10.92
CA ASP A 87 0.73 0.23 -10.58
C ASP A 87 1.21 0.03 -9.15
N GLY A 88 0.80 0.93 -8.24
CA GLY A 88 1.23 0.94 -6.85
C GLY A 88 2.52 1.71 -6.59
N ILE A 89 3.15 2.28 -7.63
CA ILE A 89 4.34 3.12 -7.51
C ILE A 89 3.90 4.59 -7.47
N PRO A 90 4.30 5.36 -6.43
CA PRO A 90 3.97 6.78 -6.36
C PRO A 90 4.73 7.55 -7.44
N PHE A 91 4.02 8.32 -8.28
CA PHE A 91 4.60 9.02 -9.43
C PHE A 91 4.53 10.54 -9.31
N VAL A 92 3.56 11.06 -8.55
CA VAL A 92 3.40 12.50 -8.25
C VAL A 92 2.96 12.71 -6.81
N ARG A 93 3.30 13.87 -6.27
CA ARG A 93 2.78 14.34 -4.98
C ARG A 93 2.45 15.82 -5.00
N TYR A 94 1.52 16.20 -4.12
CA TYR A 94 1.26 17.57 -3.70
C TYR A 94 1.25 17.63 -2.18
N ASN A 95 1.76 18.70 -1.59
CA ASN A 95 1.50 19.04 -0.20
C ASN A 95 1.24 20.55 -0.05
N SER A 96 0.41 20.90 0.93
CA SER A 96 -0.01 22.28 1.18
C SER A 96 1.12 23.20 1.68
N GLU A 97 2.25 22.64 2.12
CA GLU A 97 3.43 23.42 2.53
C GLU A 97 4.19 23.97 1.32
N ARG A 98 4.35 23.16 0.27
CA ARG A 98 5.03 23.53 -0.97
C ARG A 98 4.10 24.20 -1.98
N GLY A 99 2.81 23.86 -1.94
CA GLY A 99 1.79 24.45 -2.81
C GLY A 99 1.98 24.13 -4.30
N ARG A 100 2.66 23.03 -4.65
CA ARG A 100 2.85 22.61 -6.05
C ARG A 100 2.90 21.10 -6.19
N VAL A 101 2.50 20.60 -7.35
CA VAL A 101 2.65 19.19 -7.71
C VAL A 101 4.09 18.94 -8.14
N GLU A 102 4.69 17.86 -7.63
CA GLU A 102 6.07 17.47 -7.92
C GLU A 102 6.13 16.02 -8.42
N PRO A 103 7.00 15.72 -9.41
CA PRO A 103 7.27 14.35 -9.83
C PRO A 103 7.99 13.58 -8.70
N LEU A 104 7.65 12.31 -8.57
CA LEU A 104 8.35 11.34 -7.71
C LEU A 104 9.16 10.33 -8.51
N THR A 105 8.93 10.25 -9.82
CA THR A 105 9.65 9.36 -10.74
C THR A 105 10.31 10.16 -11.84
N GLN A 106 11.45 9.64 -12.34
CA GLN A 106 12.20 10.29 -13.41
C GLN A 106 11.40 10.33 -14.72
N TRP A 107 10.68 9.26 -15.04
CA TRP A 107 9.85 9.18 -16.25
C TRP A 107 8.70 10.20 -16.26
N MET A 108 8.14 10.56 -15.11
CA MET A 108 7.15 11.65 -15.05
C MET A 108 7.78 13.01 -15.26
N LYS A 109 8.94 13.24 -14.65
CA LYS A 109 9.67 14.49 -14.78
C LYS A 109 10.03 14.78 -16.24
N ASP A 110 10.43 13.75 -16.97
CA ASP A 110 10.90 13.87 -18.35
C ASP A 110 9.75 13.75 -19.37
N GLY A 111 8.70 12.99 -19.06
CA GLY A 111 7.60 12.70 -19.98
C GLY A 111 6.45 13.69 -19.96
N ALA A 112 6.15 14.32 -18.82
CA ALA A 112 5.00 15.21 -18.70
C ALA A 112 5.23 16.59 -19.34
N GLU A 113 4.18 17.15 -19.96
CA GLU A 113 4.27 18.49 -20.57
C GLU A 113 4.42 19.59 -19.53
N GLN A 114 4.99 20.75 -19.87
CA GLN A 114 5.15 21.85 -18.91
C GLN A 114 3.79 22.34 -18.35
N GLU A 115 2.77 22.46 -19.21
CA GLU A 115 1.41 22.86 -18.82
C GLU A 115 0.71 21.86 -17.89
N TYR A 116 1.17 20.60 -17.86
CA TYR A 116 0.63 19.59 -16.94
C TYR A 116 0.80 20.07 -15.50
N TRP A 117 2.01 20.46 -15.10
CA TRP A 117 2.32 20.78 -13.71
C TRP A 117 1.52 21.96 -13.17
N ASP A 118 1.34 23.01 -13.98
CA ASP A 118 0.54 24.18 -13.60
C ASP A 118 -0.94 23.81 -13.43
N ARG A 119 -1.48 23.01 -14.36
CA ARG A 119 -2.87 22.55 -14.30
C ARG A 119 -3.11 21.62 -13.11
N GLU A 120 -2.23 20.68 -12.85
CA GLU A 120 -2.35 19.76 -11.72
C GLU A 120 -2.22 20.51 -10.38
N THR A 121 -1.33 21.49 -10.32
CA THR A 121 -1.18 22.35 -9.13
C THR A 121 -2.45 23.12 -8.82
N GLN A 122 -3.03 23.82 -9.80
CA GLN A 122 -4.31 24.53 -9.61
C GLN A 122 -5.45 23.60 -9.16
N SER A 123 -5.41 22.35 -9.61
CA SER A 123 -6.45 21.36 -9.31
C SER A 123 -6.28 20.81 -7.89
N ALA A 124 -5.04 20.55 -7.47
CA ALA A 124 -4.71 20.19 -6.09
C ALA A 124 -5.04 21.30 -5.09
N GLU A 125 -4.80 22.57 -5.43
CA GLU A 125 -5.18 23.73 -4.60
C GLU A 125 -6.69 23.83 -4.40
N LYS A 126 -7.49 23.61 -5.45
CA LYS A 126 -8.95 23.55 -5.35
C LYS A 126 -9.40 22.41 -4.43
N TRP A 127 -8.77 21.24 -4.56
CA TRP A 127 -9.03 20.11 -3.68
C TRP A 127 -8.71 20.41 -2.22
N GLN A 128 -7.60 21.10 -1.95
CA GLN A 128 -7.25 21.54 -0.60
C GLN A 128 -8.35 22.41 0.01
N GLN A 129 -8.86 23.39 -0.74
CA GLN A 129 -9.95 24.27 -0.28
C GLN A 129 -11.25 23.49 -0.02
N VAL A 130 -11.64 22.61 -0.95
CA VAL A 130 -12.82 21.75 -0.80
C VAL A 130 -12.69 20.82 0.40
N ALA A 131 -11.50 20.25 0.62
CA ALA A 131 -11.24 19.34 1.72
C ALA A 131 -11.33 20.05 3.09
N ALA A 132 -10.82 21.27 3.20
CA ALA A 132 -10.95 22.09 4.40
C ALA A 132 -12.43 22.36 4.73
N GLY A 133 -13.25 22.78 3.76
CA GLY A 133 -14.68 22.99 3.97
C GLY A 133 -15.45 21.71 4.32
N ASN A 134 -15.04 20.58 3.77
CA ASN A 134 -15.61 19.27 4.07
C ASN A 134 -15.30 18.81 5.50
N LEU A 135 -14.09 19.06 6.01
CA LEU A 135 -13.70 18.75 7.38
C LEU A 135 -14.56 19.52 8.40
N GLU A 136 -14.77 20.83 8.17
CA GLU A 136 -15.65 21.65 9.02
C GLU A 136 -17.09 21.10 9.01
N THR A 137 -17.60 20.74 7.83
CA THR A 137 -18.96 20.21 7.70
C THR A 137 -19.13 18.86 8.39
N LEU A 138 -18.12 17.97 8.29
CA LEU A 138 -18.16 16.67 8.96
C LEU A 138 -18.05 16.83 10.48
N ARG A 139 -17.16 17.69 10.98
CA ARG A 139 -17.04 17.99 12.41
C ARG A 139 -18.40 18.43 12.98
N ASP A 140 -19.08 19.35 12.31
CA ASP A 140 -20.38 19.85 12.74
C ASP A 140 -21.45 18.74 12.66
N ARG A 141 -21.46 17.92 11.60
CA ARG A 141 -22.40 16.78 11.46
C ARG A 141 -22.26 15.76 12.58
N TYR A 142 -21.04 15.51 13.05
CA TYR A 142 -20.78 14.60 14.16
C TYR A 142 -20.83 15.29 15.53
N ASN A 143 -21.15 16.59 15.60
CA ASN A 143 -21.13 17.40 16.82
C ASN A 143 -19.81 17.26 17.60
N GLN A 144 -18.68 17.24 16.87
CA GLN A 144 -17.36 17.10 17.46
C GLN A 144 -16.81 18.46 17.90
N SER A 145 -15.99 18.45 18.95
CA SER A 145 -15.26 19.64 19.39
C SER A 145 -14.20 20.05 18.37
N ARG A 146 -13.56 21.20 18.58
CA ARG A 146 -12.30 21.52 17.89
C ARG A 146 -11.23 20.47 18.19
N GLY A 147 -10.23 20.38 17.34
CA GLY A 147 -9.18 19.38 17.41
C GLY A 147 -8.79 18.81 16.05
N LEU A 148 -7.89 17.82 16.10
CA LEU A 148 -7.42 17.10 14.92
C LEU A 148 -8.51 16.18 14.37
N HIS A 149 -8.89 16.45 13.13
CA HIS A 149 -9.79 15.64 12.33
C HIS A 149 -9.14 15.26 11.02
N THR A 150 -9.44 14.06 10.54
CA THR A 150 -8.82 13.51 9.31
C THR A 150 -9.85 13.09 8.29
N LEU A 151 -9.60 13.43 7.02
CA LEU A 151 -10.46 13.08 5.90
C LEU A 151 -9.61 12.57 4.75
N GLN A 152 -9.99 11.42 4.21
CA GLN A 152 -9.21 10.67 3.25
C GLN A 152 -10.07 10.32 2.02
N TRP A 153 -9.54 10.51 0.83
CA TRP A 153 -10.14 10.00 -0.41
C TRP A 153 -9.16 9.05 -1.09
N LEU A 154 -9.64 7.85 -1.41
CA LEU A 154 -8.94 6.89 -2.23
C LEU A 154 -9.79 6.58 -3.46
N TYR A 155 -9.36 7.03 -4.63
CA TYR A 155 -10.10 6.84 -5.87
C TYR A 155 -9.20 6.50 -7.04
N GLY A 156 -9.78 5.90 -8.07
CA GLY A 156 -9.06 5.56 -9.28
C GLY A 156 -9.64 4.35 -10.00
N CYS A 157 -8.90 3.84 -10.97
CA CYS A 157 -9.35 2.81 -11.90
C CYS A 157 -8.25 1.79 -12.21
N ASP A 158 -8.68 0.60 -12.62
CA ASP A 158 -7.85 -0.47 -13.15
C ASP A 158 -8.28 -0.73 -14.60
N LEU A 159 -7.30 -0.80 -15.51
CA LEU A 159 -7.47 -1.21 -16.89
C LEU A 159 -7.15 -2.69 -17.02
N LEU A 160 -8.11 -3.48 -17.48
CA LEU A 160 -7.99 -4.94 -17.57
C LEU A 160 -7.55 -5.35 -18.98
N SER A 161 -7.05 -6.59 -19.11
CA SER A 161 -6.57 -7.14 -20.38
C SER A 161 -7.64 -7.29 -21.46
N ASP A 162 -8.91 -7.36 -21.08
CA ASP A 162 -10.06 -7.39 -21.99
C ASP A 162 -10.54 -5.98 -22.40
N GLY A 163 -9.83 -4.94 -22.00
CA GLY A 163 -10.18 -3.54 -22.24
C GLY A 163 -11.28 -3.01 -21.32
N SER A 164 -11.81 -3.82 -20.40
CA SER A 164 -12.77 -3.36 -19.39
C SER A 164 -12.07 -2.50 -18.33
N VAL A 165 -12.86 -1.69 -17.64
CA VAL A 165 -12.37 -0.77 -16.61
C VAL A 165 -13.10 -1.05 -15.30
N ARG A 166 -12.33 -1.31 -14.24
CA ARG A 166 -12.83 -1.29 -12.86
C ARG A 166 -12.51 0.07 -12.26
N GLY A 167 -13.42 0.61 -11.46
CA GLY A 167 -13.23 1.93 -10.86
C GLY A 167 -13.94 2.05 -9.53
N SER A 168 -13.33 2.78 -8.60
CA SER A 168 -13.90 3.04 -7.29
C SER A 168 -13.47 4.39 -6.72
N ASN A 169 -14.30 4.90 -5.82
CA ASN A 169 -14.00 6.02 -4.93
C ASN A 169 -14.39 5.62 -3.50
N ARG A 170 -13.51 5.83 -2.54
CA ARG A 170 -13.74 5.60 -1.10
C ARG A 170 -13.38 6.86 -0.35
N ILE A 171 -14.25 7.27 0.57
CA ILE A 171 -14.00 8.38 1.49
C ILE A 171 -13.98 7.81 2.90
N GLY A 172 -12.94 8.16 3.65
CA GLY A 172 -12.80 7.83 5.07
C GLY A 172 -12.72 9.09 5.93
N TYR A 173 -13.33 9.05 7.10
CA TYR A 173 -13.28 10.11 8.11
C TYR A 173 -12.81 9.52 9.44
N GLU A 174 -11.84 10.15 10.10
CA GLU A 174 -11.18 9.62 11.31
C GLU A 174 -10.61 8.21 11.15
N GLY A 175 -10.03 7.93 9.97
CA GLY A 175 -9.49 6.60 9.64
C GLY A 175 -10.54 5.48 9.58
N ARG A 176 -11.82 5.83 9.40
CA ARG A 176 -12.94 4.88 9.25
C ARG A 176 -13.63 5.08 7.92
N ASP A 177 -14.16 4.02 7.35
CA ASP A 177 -14.99 4.12 6.15
C ASP A 177 -16.18 5.06 6.40
N PHE A 178 -16.42 5.99 5.46
CA PHE A 178 -17.56 6.92 5.51
C PHE A 178 -18.53 6.62 4.38
N ILE A 179 -18.11 6.77 3.12
CA ILE A 179 -18.94 6.46 1.94
C ILE A 179 -18.06 5.92 0.81
N SER A 180 -18.60 5.00 0.02
CA SER A 180 -17.90 4.44 -1.14
C SER A 180 -18.78 4.36 -2.38
N PHE A 181 -18.17 4.37 -3.55
CA PHE A 181 -18.79 4.21 -4.86
C PHE A 181 -17.99 3.20 -5.67
N LYS A 182 -18.67 2.21 -6.26
CA LYS A 182 -18.08 1.25 -7.19
C LYS A 182 -18.73 1.38 -8.56
N LEU A 183 -17.90 1.56 -9.60
CA LEU A 183 -18.37 1.73 -10.98
C LEU A 183 -19.30 0.59 -11.44
N ALA A 184 -18.97 -0.65 -11.08
CA ALA A 184 -19.77 -1.83 -11.42
C ALA A 184 -21.20 -1.77 -10.88
N SER A 185 -21.39 -1.28 -9.66
CA SER A 185 -22.71 -1.12 -9.06
C SER A 185 -23.40 0.18 -9.48
N GLY A 186 -22.62 1.21 -9.81
CA GLY A 186 -23.12 2.55 -10.08
C GLY A 186 -23.83 3.22 -8.90
N ARG A 187 -23.64 2.74 -7.67
CA ARG A 187 -24.33 3.20 -6.45
C ARG A 187 -23.36 3.53 -5.33
N PHE A 188 -23.83 4.37 -4.41
CA PHE A 188 -23.10 4.69 -3.19
C PHE A 188 -23.46 3.73 -2.05
N VAL A 189 -22.48 3.42 -1.21
CA VAL A 189 -22.65 2.64 0.01
C VAL A 189 -22.18 3.48 1.19
N ALA A 190 -23.11 3.78 2.10
CA ALA A 190 -22.84 4.51 3.34
C ALA A 190 -22.37 3.55 4.44
N ALA A 191 -21.36 3.94 5.20
CA ALA A 191 -20.81 3.11 6.28
C ALA A 191 -21.52 3.32 7.63
N ASN A 192 -22.18 4.47 7.84
CA ASN A 192 -22.86 4.81 9.08
C ASN A 192 -24.02 5.79 8.85
N GLY A 193 -24.77 6.11 9.92
CA GLY A 193 -25.93 7.01 9.84
C GLY A 193 -25.63 8.43 9.36
N ALA A 194 -24.45 8.98 9.68
CA ALA A 194 -24.05 10.30 9.18
C ALA A 194 -23.71 10.28 7.67
N ALA A 195 -23.12 9.18 7.19
CA ALA A 195 -22.88 8.96 5.78
C ALA A 195 -24.17 8.72 4.99
N GLU A 196 -25.19 8.13 5.62
CA GLU A 196 -26.50 7.87 5.01
C GLU A 196 -27.19 9.16 4.57
N ILE A 197 -27.05 10.24 5.36
CA ILE A 197 -27.54 11.58 5.00
C ILE A 197 -26.90 12.04 3.69
N THR A 198 -25.58 11.87 3.57
CA THR A 198 -24.84 12.25 2.35
C THR A 198 -25.25 11.38 1.16
N ARG A 199 -25.37 10.06 1.36
CA ARG A 199 -25.78 9.12 0.32
C ARG A 199 -27.13 9.49 -0.28
N ARG A 200 -28.15 9.70 0.56
CA ARG A 200 -29.50 10.06 0.11
C ARG A 200 -29.49 11.35 -0.70
N ARG A 201 -28.75 12.36 -0.26
CA ARG A 201 -28.60 13.61 -1.00
C ARG A 201 -27.94 13.40 -2.36
N TRP A 202 -26.79 12.72 -2.41
CA TRP A 202 -26.06 12.51 -3.66
C TRP A 202 -26.82 11.63 -4.66
N GLU A 203 -27.61 10.67 -4.17
CA GLU A 203 -28.49 9.84 -5.01
C GLU A 203 -29.74 10.60 -5.46
N HIS A 204 -30.30 11.49 -4.64
CA HIS A 204 -31.44 12.34 -4.99
C HIS A 204 -31.05 13.41 -6.03
N ASP A 205 -29.95 14.13 -5.80
CA ASP A 205 -29.46 15.18 -6.70
C ASP A 205 -28.93 14.57 -8.02
N GLY A 206 -28.47 13.31 -8.00
CA GLY A 206 -27.97 12.56 -9.16
C GLY A 206 -26.60 13.03 -9.69
N THR A 207 -26.26 14.31 -9.52
CA THR A 207 -25.04 14.95 -10.05
C THR A 207 -23.77 14.23 -9.63
N MET A 208 -23.65 13.86 -8.35
CA MET A 208 -22.44 13.20 -7.82
C MET A 208 -22.26 11.79 -8.38
N THR A 209 -23.36 11.08 -8.63
CA THR A 209 -23.35 9.77 -9.28
C THR A 209 -22.81 9.88 -10.71
N GLU A 210 -23.26 10.88 -11.47
CA GLU A 210 -22.81 11.12 -12.84
C GLU A 210 -21.35 11.56 -12.90
N VAL A 211 -20.92 12.46 -12.02
CA VAL A 211 -19.53 12.92 -11.92
C VAL A 211 -18.58 11.74 -11.70
N TRP A 212 -18.85 10.89 -10.69
CA TRP A 212 -17.99 9.74 -10.41
C TRP A 212 -18.07 8.68 -11.50
N ARG A 213 -19.25 8.43 -12.07
CA ARG A 213 -19.40 7.49 -13.20
C ARG A 213 -18.58 7.95 -14.39
N ASN A 214 -18.71 9.22 -14.79
CA ASN A 214 -17.98 9.78 -15.92
C ASN A 214 -16.47 9.75 -15.69
N TYR A 215 -16.02 10.15 -14.49
CA TYR A 215 -14.62 10.13 -14.15
C TYR A 215 -14.02 8.72 -14.21
N LEU A 216 -14.63 7.77 -13.49
CA LEU A 216 -14.10 6.41 -13.36
C LEU A 216 -14.17 5.62 -14.67
N LYS A 217 -15.19 5.88 -15.50
CA LYS A 217 -15.39 5.18 -16.77
C LYS A 217 -14.57 5.76 -17.93
N HIS A 218 -14.32 7.08 -17.94
CA HIS A 218 -13.73 7.76 -19.10
C HIS A 218 -12.44 8.50 -18.74
N LYS A 219 -12.51 9.50 -17.85
CA LYS A 219 -11.34 10.36 -17.57
C LYS A 219 -10.18 9.60 -16.92
N CYS A 220 -10.48 8.71 -15.97
CA CYS A 220 -9.45 7.95 -15.28
C CYS A 220 -8.66 7.02 -16.23
N PRO A 221 -9.29 6.16 -17.05
CA PRO A 221 -8.54 5.33 -17.99
C PRO A 221 -7.83 6.14 -19.08
N GLU A 222 -8.39 7.26 -19.55
CA GLU A 222 -7.69 8.18 -20.47
C GLU A 222 -6.38 8.70 -19.86
N TRP A 223 -6.43 9.16 -18.61
CA TRP A 223 -5.25 9.63 -17.89
C TRP A 223 -4.26 8.52 -17.57
N LEU A 224 -4.75 7.34 -17.20
CA LEU A 224 -3.90 6.18 -16.98
C LEU A 224 -3.11 5.82 -18.24
N GLN A 225 -3.77 5.76 -19.41
CA GLN A 225 -3.09 5.53 -20.69
C GLN A 225 -2.07 6.62 -21.00
N LYS A 226 -2.38 7.88 -20.72
CA LYS A 226 -1.45 9.00 -20.90
C LYS A 226 -0.19 8.86 -20.02
N TYR A 227 -0.35 8.48 -18.74
CA TYR A 227 0.79 8.23 -17.85
C TYR A 227 1.61 7.00 -18.26
N VAL A 228 0.95 5.92 -18.70
CA VAL A 228 1.64 4.77 -19.29
C VAL A 228 2.45 5.20 -20.51
N GLY A 229 1.92 6.10 -21.35
CA GLY A 229 2.65 6.68 -22.48
C GLY A 229 3.91 7.46 -22.06
N TYR A 230 3.84 8.26 -20.99
CA TYR A 230 5.02 8.97 -20.47
C TYR A 230 6.09 8.02 -19.93
N GLY A 231 5.66 6.94 -19.28
CA GLY A 231 6.52 6.00 -18.58
C GLY A 231 6.77 4.70 -19.32
N GLN A 232 6.47 4.59 -20.61
CA GLN A 232 6.31 3.29 -21.29
C GLN A 232 7.48 2.33 -21.03
N LYS A 233 8.71 2.79 -21.25
CA LYS A 233 9.92 1.99 -21.03
C LYS A 233 10.05 1.48 -19.60
N GLU A 234 9.67 2.29 -18.61
CA GLU A 234 9.78 1.97 -17.19
C GLU A 234 8.60 1.14 -16.70
N LEU A 235 7.38 1.38 -17.19
CA LEU A 235 6.15 0.74 -16.71
C LEU A 235 5.88 -0.61 -17.39
N GLU A 236 6.39 -0.83 -18.60
CA GLU A 236 6.28 -2.09 -19.33
C GLU A 236 7.48 -3.03 -19.09
N ARG A 237 8.49 -2.57 -18.34
CA ARG A 237 9.65 -3.41 -18.02
C ARG A 237 9.22 -4.63 -17.21
N LYS A 238 10.01 -5.69 -17.31
CA LYS A 238 9.78 -6.93 -16.60
C LYS A 238 11.07 -7.37 -15.94
N GLU A 239 11.09 -7.35 -14.62
CA GLU A 239 12.20 -7.77 -13.79
C GLU A 239 11.79 -9.05 -13.06
N PRO A 240 12.39 -10.20 -13.38
CA PRO A 240 12.05 -11.46 -12.72
C PRO A 240 12.52 -11.45 -11.25
N PRO A 241 11.80 -12.15 -10.35
CA PRO A 241 12.18 -12.22 -8.95
C PRO A 241 13.46 -13.01 -8.72
N ALA A 242 14.33 -12.49 -7.87
CA ALA A 242 15.36 -13.28 -7.21
C ALA A 242 14.73 -14.05 -6.05
N VAL A 243 14.61 -15.37 -6.19
CA VAL A 243 13.92 -16.22 -5.20
C VAL A 243 14.93 -16.90 -4.28
N HIS A 244 14.71 -16.78 -2.98
CA HIS A 244 15.48 -17.45 -1.94
C HIS A 244 14.56 -18.32 -1.08
N VAL A 245 14.88 -19.62 -1.01
CA VAL A 245 14.14 -20.58 -0.19
C VAL A 245 15.05 -21.09 0.92
N SER A 246 14.56 -20.98 2.15
CA SER A 246 15.28 -21.40 3.36
C SER A 246 14.39 -22.24 4.26
N GLY A 247 15.01 -23.07 5.09
CA GLY A 247 14.33 -23.84 6.13
C GLY A 247 15.04 -23.65 7.46
N LYS A 248 14.29 -23.36 8.52
CA LYS A 248 14.80 -23.21 9.89
C LYS A 248 14.01 -24.12 10.82
N GLU A 249 14.71 -24.98 11.55
CA GLU A 249 14.09 -25.79 12.60
C GLU A 249 14.05 -25.03 13.92
N GLU A 250 12.88 -25.01 14.57
CA GLU A 250 12.64 -24.31 15.82
C GLU A 250 11.64 -25.10 16.66
N HIS A 251 12.06 -25.52 17.86
CA HIS A 251 11.25 -26.31 18.82
C HIS A 251 10.64 -27.60 18.25
N GLY A 252 11.31 -28.26 17.29
CA GLY A 252 10.84 -29.50 16.66
C GLY A 252 9.92 -29.29 15.45
N THR A 253 9.64 -28.03 15.08
CA THR A 253 8.91 -27.66 13.86
C THR A 253 9.90 -27.14 12.82
N LEU A 254 9.77 -27.58 11.56
CA LEU A 254 10.53 -27.03 10.45
C LEU A 254 9.74 -25.90 9.81
N ILE A 255 10.31 -24.70 9.83
CA ILE A 255 9.72 -23.52 9.22
C ILE A 255 10.37 -23.29 7.87
N LEU A 256 9.59 -23.38 6.80
CA LEU A 256 10.03 -23.11 5.45
C LEU A 256 9.64 -21.69 5.03
N SER A 257 10.56 -20.96 4.42
CA SER A 257 10.36 -19.57 3.99
C SER A 257 10.85 -19.37 2.57
N CYS A 258 9.97 -18.91 1.69
CA CYS A 258 10.26 -18.55 0.31
C CYS A 258 10.13 -17.04 0.15
N HIS A 259 11.22 -16.37 -0.17
CA HIS A 259 11.26 -14.93 -0.38
C HIS A 259 11.52 -14.62 -1.85
N ALA A 260 10.73 -13.70 -2.42
CA ALA A 260 10.94 -13.18 -3.76
C ALA A 260 11.34 -11.70 -3.68
N TYR A 261 12.47 -11.33 -4.28
CA TYR A 261 13.03 -9.97 -4.22
C TYR A 261 13.19 -9.37 -5.61
N GLY A 262 13.15 -8.04 -5.69
CA GLY A 262 13.62 -7.30 -6.85
C GLY A 262 12.77 -7.47 -8.11
N PHE A 263 11.49 -7.82 -7.97
CA PHE A 263 10.63 -8.08 -9.13
C PHE A 263 9.75 -6.88 -9.51
N TYR A 264 9.43 -6.78 -10.80
CA TYR A 264 8.47 -5.83 -11.35
C TYR A 264 7.81 -6.42 -12.60
N PRO A 265 6.48 -6.35 -12.80
CA PRO A 265 5.49 -5.60 -12.01
C PRO A 265 5.18 -6.27 -10.66
N LYS A 266 4.38 -5.60 -9.82
CA LYS A 266 3.99 -6.09 -8.48
C LYS A 266 3.21 -7.42 -8.48
N THR A 267 2.57 -7.75 -9.61
CA THR A 267 1.74 -8.96 -9.72
C THR A 267 2.64 -10.19 -9.72
N ILE A 268 2.51 -11.02 -8.69
CA ILE A 268 3.28 -12.25 -8.48
C ILE A 268 2.38 -13.26 -7.76
N ALA A 269 2.56 -14.55 -8.04
CA ALA A 269 2.02 -15.61 -7.21
C ALA A 269 3.18 -16.42 -6.61
N VAL A 270 3.15 -16.63 -5.29
CA VAL A 270 4.16 -17.38 -4.55
C VAL A 270 3.42 -18.42 -3.73
N ASN A 271 3.54 -19.69 -4.10
CA ASN A 271 2.79 -20.78 -3.51
C ASN A 271 3.73 -21.89 -3.04
N TRP A 272 3.41 -22.52 -1.92
CA TRP A 272 4.05 -23.78 -1.55
C TRP A 272 3.39 -24.93 -2.28
N MET A 273 4.19 -25.90 -2.71
CA MET A 273 3.73 -27.18 -3.22
C MET A 273 4.18 -28.29 -2.30
N LYS A 274 3.32 -29.28 -2.07
CA LYS A 274 3.67 -30.55 -1.42
C LYS A 274 3.48 -31.66 -2.46
N GLY A 275 4.58 -32.23 -2.94
CA GLY A 275 4.56 -33.05 -4.16
C GLY A 275 4.19 -32.18 -5.37
N ASP A 276 3.09 -32.53 -6.06
CA ASP A 276 2.61 -31.83 -7.27
C ASP A 276 1.41 -30.90 -7.00
N GLU A 277 0.91 -30.84 -5.76
CA GLU A 277 -0.25 -30.05 -5.38
C GLU A 277 0.15 -28.73 -4.70
N ILE A 278 -0.56 -27.65 -5.03
CA ILE A 278 -0.45 -26.36 -4.34
C ILE A 278 -1.08 -26.49 -2.94
N TRP A 279 -0.36 -26.04 -1.92
CA TRP A 279 -0.74 -26.17 -0.52
C TRP A 279 -0.98 -24.81 0.14
N ASP A 280 -2.24 -24.37 0.16
CA ASP A 280 -2.63 -23.03 0.61
C ASP A 280 -3.19 -22.99 2.05
N GLN A 281 -3.60 -24.13 2.64
CA GLN A 281 -4.34 -24.14 3.91
C GLN A 281 -3.54 -23.63 5.12
N GLU A 282 -2.21 -23.78 5.08
CA GLU A 282 -1.30 -23.44 6.18
C GLU A 282 -0.18 -22.50 5.73
N THR A 283 -0.26 -22.00 4.49
CA THR A 283 0.71 -21.04 4.00
C THR A 283 0.36 -19.65 4.53
N GLU A 284 1.36 -18.99 5.12
CA GLU A 284 1.31 -17.58 5.48
C GLU A 284 1.97 -16.76 4.37
N TRP A 285 1.28 -15.73 3.88
CA TRP A 285 1.84 -14.81 2.88
C TRP A 285 2.14 -13.44 3.48
N GLY A 286 3.31 -12.92 3.14
CA GLY A 286 3.60 -11.51 3.25
C GLY A 286 2.83 -10.71 2.21
N GLY A 287 2.43 -9.49 2.57
CA GLY A 287 1.98 -8.52 1.57
C GLY A 287 3.12 -8.17 0.59
N VAL A 288 2.77 -7.78 -0.62
CA VAL A 288 3.75 -7.26 -1.60
C VAL A 288 4.15 -5.85 -1.18
N VAL A 289 5.43 -5.67 -0.84
CA VAL A 289 6.00 -4.42 -0.33
C VAL A 289 6.87 -3.75 -1.39
N PRO A 290 6.74 -2.43 -1.63
CA PRO A 290 7.60 -1.71 -2.56
C PRO A 290 8.99 -1.43 -1.97
N ASN A 291 10.03 -1.54 -2.81
CA ASN A 291 11.40 -1.14 -2.53
C ASN A 291 11.68 0.29 -3.00
N SER A 292 12.76 0.89 -2.53
CA SER A 292 13.16 2.26 -2.91
C SER A 292 13.63 2.40 -4.36
N ASP A 293 14.01 1.30 -5.00
CA ASP A 293 14.41 1.23 -6.41
C ASP A 293 13.22 1.05 -7.37
N GLY A 294 12.00 0.98 -6.84
CA GLY A 294 10.77 0.77 -7.63
C GLY A 294 10.47 -0.70 -7.95
N THR A 295 11.22 -1.65 -7.41
CA THR A 295 10.89 -3.08 -7.43
C THR A 295 10.03 -3.48 -6.23
N PHE A 296 9.64 -4.74 -6.14
CA PHE A 296 8.83 -5.27 -5.05
C PHE A 296 9.51 -6.46 -4.34
N HIS A 297 9.07 -6.70 -3.12
CA HIS A 297 9.42 -7.86 -2.30
C HIS A 297 8.16 -8.52 -1.74
N THR A 298 8.14 -9.84 -1.67
CA THR A 298 7.12 -10.61 -0.96
C THR A 298 7.71 -11.92 -0.42
N TRP A 299 6.96 -12.62 0.43
CA TRP A 299 7.34 -13.91 0.98
C TRP A 299 6.14 -14.83 1.22
N ALA A 300 6.40 -16.13 1.26
CA ALA A 300 5.46 -17.15 1.68
C ALA A 300 6.15 -18.11 2.66
N ARG A 301 5.48 -18.43 3.76
CA ARG A 301 6.00 -19.24 4.85
C ARG A 301 5.04 -20.39 5.16
N ILE A 302 5.57 -21.55 5.52
CA ILE A 302 4.77 -22.68 5.95
C ILE A 302 5.50 -23.45 7.06
N GLU A 303 4.74 -23.99 8.01
CA GLU A 303 5.23 -24.92 9.00
C GLU A 303 5.10 -26.35 8.49
N ALA A 304 6.15 -27.14 8.65
CA ALA A 304 6.22 -28.52 8.19
C ALA A 304 6.93 -29.40 9.23
N LEU A 305 6.77 -30.70 9.09
CA LEU A 305 7.58 -31.65 9.83
C LEU A 305 8.98 -31.75 9.20
N PRO A 306 10.07 -31.84 10.00
CA PRO A 306 11.42 -32.00 9.47
C PRO A 306 11.57 -33.18 8.49
N GLU A 307 10.83 -34.25 8.70
CA GLU A 307 10.81 -35.46 7.86
C GLU A 307 10.17 -35.24 6.48
N GLU A 308 9.22 -34.32 6.39
CA GLU A 308 8.49 -34.02 5.15
C GLU A 308 9.19 -32.95 4.30
N ARG A 309 10.31 -32.40 4.77
CA ARG A 309 11.04 -31.30 4.13
C ARG A 309 11.21 -31.46 2.62
N GLU A 310 11.65 -32.64 2.19
CA GLU A 310 11.95 -32.91 0.78
C GLU A 310 10.70 -33.01 -0.10
N GLN A 311 9.50 -33.00 0.47
CA GLN A 311 8.24 -32.97 -0.28
C GLN A 311 7.84 -31.54 -0.66
N TYR A 312 8.39 -30.53 0.02
CA TYR A 312 7.99 -29.14 -0.18
C TYR A 312 8.84 -28.43 -1.24
N ARG A 313 8.18 -27.67 -2.10
CA ARG A 313 8.79 -26.84 -3.15
C ARG A 313 8.12 -25.47 -3.18
N CYS A 314 8.86 -24.40 -3.42
CA CYS A 314 8.25 -23.09 -3.66
C CYS A 314 8.02 -22.88 -5.16
N ARG A 315 6.78 -22.64 -5.57
CA ARG A 315 6.40 -22.28 -6.94
C ARG A 315 6.16 -20.77 -7.02
N VAL A 316 6.87 -20.11 -7.93
CA VAL A 316 6.74 -18.68 -8.17
C VAL A 316 6.32 -18.43 -9.61
N GLU A 317 5.27 -17.64 -9.79
CA GLU A 317 4.79 -17.21 -11.10
C GLU A 317 4.84 -15.70 -11.20
N HIS A 318 5.51 -15.21 -12.24
CA HIS A 318 5.70 -13.78 -12.44
C HIS A 318 5.78 -13.47 -13.95
N PRO A 319 5.20 -12.34 -14.42
CA PRO A 319 5.21 -11.98 -15.85
C PRO A 319 6.60 -11.79 -16.47
N GLY A 320 7.65 -11.60 -15.65
CA GLY A 320 9.05 -11.52 -16.07
C GLY A 320 9.74 -12.86 -16.21
N MET A 321 9.07 -13.98 -15.88
CA MET A 321 9.56 -15.33 -16.10
C MET A 321 8.79 -15.99 -17.26
N PRO A 322 9.46 -16.77 -18.13
CA PRO A 322 8.79 -17.46 -19.24
C PRO A 322 7.90 -18.62 -18.76
N GLU A 323 8.28 -19.28 -17.68
CA GLU A 323 7.57 -20.39 -17.05
C GLU A 323 7.57 -20.23 -15.52
N PRO A 324 6.63 -20.87 -14.80
CA PRO A 324 6.65 -20.92 -13.34
C PRO A 324 7.98 -21.49 -12.81
N GLY A 325 8.64 -20.76 -11.92
CA GLY A 325 9.88 -21.20 -11.28
C GLY A 325 9.57 -22.13 -10.09
N ILE A 326 10.24 -23.28 -10.02
CA ILE A 326 10.14 -24.23 -8.90
C ILE A 326 11.47 -24.25 -8.16
N PHE A 327 11.45 -23.84 -6.89
CA PHE A 327 12.65 -23.64 -6.07
C PHE A 327 12.70 -24.65 -4.90
N LEU A 328 13.89 -25.24 -4.73
CA LEU A 328 14.22 -26.19 -3.66
C LEU A 328 14.74 -25.46 -2.42
N ILE A 329 14.61 -26.09 -1.26
CA ILE A 329 15.06 -25.55 0.03
C ILE A 329 16.59 -25.63 0.13
N LEU A 330 17.28 -24.49 0.19
CA LEU A 330 18.72 -24.45 0.42
C LEU A 330 19.02 -24.55 1.93
N LEU A 331 19.96 -25.42 2.30
CA LEU A 331 20.47 -25.48 3.67
C LEU A 331 21.34 -24.25 3.94
N LEU A 332 20.88 -23.34 4.78
CA LEU A 332 21.81 -22.54 5.56
C LEU A 332 22.43 -23.48 6.59
N PRO A 333 23.77 -23.62 6.65
CA PRO A 333 24.39 -24.39 7.72
C PRO A 333 23.93 -23.80 9.06
N PRO A 334 23.61 -24.64 10.07
CA PRO A 334 23.25 -24.12 11.38
C PRO A 334 24.38 -23.20 11.83
N THR A 335 24.03 -21.94 12.13
CA THR A 335 24.97 -21.00 12.74
C THR A 335 25.47 -21.71 14.00
N PRO A 336 26.79 -21.89 14.18
CA PRO A 336 27.29 -22.51 15.39
C PRO A 336 26.76 -21.70 16.57
N GLN A 337 25.93 -22.32 17.39
CA GLN A 337 25.60 -21.76 18.69
C GLN A 337 26.92 -21.65 19.43
N LEU A 338 27.45 -20.43 19.54
CA LEU A 338 28.56 -20.13 20.42
C LEU A 338 28.05 -20.42 21.83
N LEU A 339 28.31 -21.63 22.31
CA LEU A 339 28.19 -21.97 23.71
C LEU A 339 29.03 -20.93 24.49
N PRO A 340 28.47 -20.30 25.54
CA PRO A 340 29.25 -19.44 26.40
C PRO A 340 30.27 -20.33 27.11
N THR A 341 31.53 -20.25 26.67
CA THR A 341 32.64 -20.73 27.47
C THR A 341 32.88 -19.67 28.55
N ASP A 342 32.42 -20.00 29.74
CA ASP A 342 32.65 -19.26 30.98
C ASP A 342 34.14 -19.35 31.40
N PRO A 343 34.62 -18.53 32.36
CA PRO A 343 35.38 -17.32 32.07
C PRO A 343 36.87 -17.47 32.42
N PHE A 344 37.76 -16.97 31.56
CA PHE A 344 39.19 -16.83 31.86
C PHE A 344 39.53 -15.40 32.33
N PRO A 345 40.66 -15.22 33.02
CA PRO A 345 40.69 -14.77 34.41
C PRO A 345 40.79 -13.24 34.54
N VAL A 346 40.41 -12.78 35.73
CA VAL A 346 40.56 -11.43 36.25
C VAL A 346 41.98 -10.88 35.98
N PHE A 347 42.09 -9.92 35.05
CA PHE A 347 43.27 -9.08 34.92
C PHE A 347 43.23 -8.01 36.02
N ARG A 348 44.22 -8.05 36.93
CA ARG A 348 44.47 -6.99 37.90
C ARG A 348 44.83 -5.69 37.18
N LEU A 349 44.01 -4.66 37.35
CA LEU A 349 44.35 -3.27 37.03
C LEU A 349 45.45 -2.77 37.98
N PHE A 350 46.65 -2.53 37.47
CA PHE A 350 47.61 -1.65 38.12
C PHE A 350 47.35 -0.20 37.66
N LYS A 351 46.94 0.65 38.59
CA LYS A 351 46.90 2.11 38.40
C LYS A 351 48.34 2.63 38.40
N ALA A 352 48.86 3.01 37.24
CA ALA A 352 50.02 3.87 37.15
C ALA A 352 49.56 5.34 37.16
N LYS A 353 50.01 6.08 38.17
CA LYS A 353 49.69 7.48 38.44
C LYS A 353 50.89 8.33 38.01
N ASN A 354 50.83 8.97 36.83
CA ASN A 354 51.06 10.40 36.65
C ASN A 354 51.31 10.81 35.19
N ARG A 355 50.66 11.94 34.85
CA ARG A 355 51.14 13.06 34.03
C ARG A 355 52.07 12.72 32.87
N ASP A 356 51.48 12.35 31.74
CA ASP A 356 51.45 13.19 30.55
C ASP A 356 50.60 12.52 29.46
N HIS A 357 49.90 13.35 28.68
CA HIS A 357 48.84 12.99 27.74
C HIS A 357 49.30 12.01 26.64
N SER A 358 49.15 10.71 26.87
CA SER A 358 49.27 9.69 25.81
C SER A 358 48.43 8.44 26.16
N LYS A 359 47.52 8.04 25.26
CA LYS A 359 46.71 6.81 25.39
C LYS A 359 47.35 5.71 24.54
N CYS A 360 47.82 4.63 25.16
CA CYS A 360 48.33 3.46 24.46
C CYS A 360 47.40 2.26 24.72
N PHE A 361 47.06 1.52 23.66
CA PHE A 361 46.33 0.25 23.71
C PHE A 361 47.25 -0.88 23.22
N SER A 362 47.14 -2.05 23.85
CA SER A 362 47.93 -3.24 23.54
C SER A 362 47.02 -4.37 23.07
N SER A 363 47.27 -4.91 21.88
CA SER A 363 46.76 -6.22 21.47
C SER A 363 47.93 -7.15 21.13
N GLY A 364 48.01 -8.26 21.86
CA GLY A 364 48.70 -9.50 21.49
C GLY A 364 50.00 -9.40 20.70
N VAL A 365 51.04 -8.78 21.28
CA VAL A 365 52.46 -8.79 20.82
C VAL A 365 52.88 -7.61 19.91
N LYS A 366 52.06 -6.57 19.69
CA LYS A 366 52.55 -5.25 19.21
C LYS A 366 51.91 -4.07 19.95
N LEU A 367 52.75 -3.14 20.43
CA LEU A 367 52.32 -1.87 21.02
C LEU A 367 52.37 -0.78 19.93
N SER A 368 51.26 -0.09 19.70
CA SER A 368 51.20 1.09 18.83
C SER A 368 50.64 2.26 19.63
N CYS A 369 51.42 3.33 19.80
CA CYS A 369 50.99 4.56 20.45
C CYS A 369 50.89 5.68 19.40
N PHE A 370 49.74 6.37 19.34
CA PHE A 370 49.55 7.56 18.52
C PHE A 370 49.58 8.81 19.42
N VAL A 371 50.38 9.80 19.01
CA VAL A 371 50.45 11.13 19.64
C VAL A 371 49.39 12.01 18.99
N GLN A 372 48.53 12.63 19.79
CA GLN A 372 47.76 13.79 19.37
C GLN A 372 47.78 14.82 20.49
#